data_AF-A0A2E3V466-F1
#
_entry.id   AF-A0A2E3V466-F1
#
_cell.length_a   1.000
_cell.length_b   1.000
_cell.length_c   1.000
_cell.angle_alpha   90.00
_cell.angle_beta   90.00
_cell.angle_gamma   90.00
#
_symmetry.space_group_name_H-M   'P 1'
#
loop_
_entity.id
_entity.type
_entity.pdbx_description
1 polymer ?
#
loop_
_entity_poly.entity_id
_entity_poly.type
_entity_poly.pdbx_seq_one_letter_code
_entity_poly.pdbx_strand_id
1 'polypeptide(L)'
;MLRIVNRKLILGRHEGMFHVQRSFRRTVDISSSPFETDGIVSFFVNVLCVLLMYGSAYLANTGAMLFGKWIPDKTGMPVIVIDGGKNYSDGNRILGDGKSWNGLIGGGIVSGILFTLAHNLWNNNGTEVPFIDPIIYADSSDWFWIFEGEIGSSLAAFTMGFILGFSCMIGDMCGSFVKRRRGLKREGDESSEAPLLDTVPFAIAIFIAAFVLFDGQVITHPDLIEEIFFLLIVTPIIHRAFNIFGYKVGLKEVPY
;
A
#
# COMPACT_ATOMS: atom_id res chain seq x y z
N MET A 1 10.92 28.20 34.82
CA MET A 1 11.73 27.60 35.90
C MET A 1 12.98 26.97 35.26
N LEU A 2 14.18 27.47 35.57
CA LEU A 2 15.56 27.04 35.19
C LEU A 2 15.85 26.65 33.71
N ARG A 3 16.60 27.41 32.89
CA ARG A 3 18.08 27.62 32.84
C ARG A 3 18.91 26.33 32.86
N ILE A 4 19.67 26.06 31.79
CA ILE A 4 21.13 25.76 31.77
C ILE A 4 21.63 25.91 30.31
N VAL A 5 22.70 26.68 30.16
CA VAL A 5 23.55 26.85 28.96
C VAL A 5 24.89 26.19 29.23
N ASN A 6 25.42 25.46 28.26
CA ASN A 6 26.84 25.16 27.94
C ASN A 6 26.89 23.78 27.27
N ARG A 7 27.73 23.43 26.29
CA ARG A 7 28.79 24.08 25.51
C ARG A 7 29.23 22.99 24.53
N LYS A 8 29.53 23.34 23.27
CA LYS A 8 30.76 22.86 22.63
C LYS A 8 31.15 23.86 21.55
N LEU A 9 32.02 24.77 21.95
CA LEU A 9 32.87 25.54 21.04
C LEU A 9 33.89 24.56 20.47
N ILE A 10 33.94 24.44 19.14
CA ILE A 10 35.19 24.14 18.43
C ILE A 10 35.44 25.37 17.56
N LEU A 11 36.27 26.29 18.07
CA LEU A 11 36.84 27.37 17.29
C LEU A 11 38.00 26.79 16.47
N GLY A 12 37.79 26.66 15.17
CA GLY A 12 38.86 26.55 14.17
C GLY A 12 38.69 27.69 13.18
N ARG A 13 39.47 28.75 13.34
CA ARG A 13 39.59 29.83 12.36
C ARG A 13 40.55 29.37 11.28
N HIS A 14 40.09 29.19 10.05
CA HIS A 14 40.91 29.41 8.84
C HIS A 14 40.01 29.70 7.64
N GLU A 15 40.47 30.66 6.86
CA GLU A 15 39.85 31.24 5.67
C GLU A 15 39.50 30.18 4.62
N GLY A 16 38.33 30.30 4.01
CA GLY A 16 37.88 29.39 2.97
C GLY A 16 36.45 29.70 2.55
N MET A 17 36.33 30.34 1.39
CA MET A 17 35.10 30.59 0.67
C MET A 17 34.35 29.28 0.45
N PHE A 18 33.27 29.03 1.20
CA PHE A 18 32.34 27.93 0.95
C PHE A 18 30.97 28.52 0.59
N HIS A 19 30.53 28.26 -0.64
CA HIS A 19 29.14 28.39 -1.01
C HIS A 19 28.31 27.51 -0.07
N VAL A 20 27.62 28.13 0.89
CA VAL A 20 26.53 27.48 1.61
C VAL A 20 25.38 27.37 0.62
N GLN A 21 25.28 26.22 -0.02
CA GLN A 21 24.06 25.82 -0.71
C GLN A 21 23.00 25.72 0.40
N ARG A 22 22.15 26.76 0.51
CA ARG A 22 20.98 26.74 1.37
C ARG A 22 20.10 25.59 0.89
N SER A 23 20.23 24.44 1.54
CA SER A 23 19.18 23.41 1.54
C SER A 23 17.92 24.14 1.98
N PHE A 24 16.99 24.26 1.04
CA PHE A 24 15.68 24.84 1.27
C PHE A 24 14.92 23.84 2.15
N ARG A 25 15.17 23.85 3.47
CA ARG A 25 14.19 23.33 4.41
C ARG A 25 12.92 24.13 4.15
N ARG A 26 11.94 23.52 3.48
CA ARG A 26 10.55 23.95 3.65
C ARG A 26 10.26 23.75 5.14
N THR A 27 10.34 24.84 5.90
CA THR A 27 9.53 24.96 7.11
C THR A 27 8.09 24.80 6.64
N VAL A 28 7.55 23.59 6.81
CA VAL A 28 6.11 23.39 6.75
C VAL A 28 5.56 24.19 7.92
N ASP A 29 4.77 25.21 7.60
CA ASP A 29 4.09 26.03 8.59
C ASP A 29 2.99 25.16 9.21
N ILE A 30 3.21 24.66 10.44
CA ILE A 30 2.25 23.81 11.14
C ILE A 30 1.27 24.73 11.87
N SER A 31 0.41 25.43 11.14
CA SER A 31 -0.69 26.18 11.76
C SER A 31 -1.84 25.25 12.19
N SER A 32 -1.99 24.11 11.52
CA SER A 32 -2.87 22.98 11.90
C SER A 32 -2.45 21.69 11.17
N SER A 33 -2.89 20.54 11.66
CA SER A 33 -2.68 19.24 10.99
C SER A 33 -3.43 19.22 9.65
N PRO A 34 -2.86 18.64 8.57
CA PRO A 34 -3.57 18.54 7.29
C PRO A 34 -4.77 17.59 7.33
N PHE A 35 -4.90 16.81 8.39
CA PHE A 35 -5.96 15.83 8.59
C PHE A 35 -6.89 16.19 9.76
N GLU A 36 -6.99 17.47 10.12
CA GLU A 36 -7.89 17.90 11.19
C GLU A 36 -9.36 17.53 10.86
N THR A 37 -9.96 16.70 11.71
CA THR A 37 -11.36 16.28 11.61
C THR A 37 -12.23 17.14 12.53
N ASP A 38 -12.82 18.20 11.95
CA ASP A 38 -13.72 19.14 12.63
C ASP A 38 -15.22 18.81 12.43
N GLY A 39 -15.53 17.82 11.59
CA GLY A 39 -16.91 17.42 11.29
C GLY A 39 -17.03 16.24 10.35
N ILE A 40 -18.26 15.91 9.97
CA ILE A 40 -18.55 14.74 9.12
C ILE A 40 -17.96 14.86 7.71
N VAL A 41 -17.89 16.08 7.17
CA VAL A 41 -17.36 16.32 5.82
C VAL A 41 -15.84 16.09 5.81
N SER A 42 -15.09 16.72 6.73
CA SER A 42 -13.65 16.53 6.87
C SER A 42 -13.30 15.07 7.17
N PHE A 43 -14.08 14.38 8.02
CA PHE A 43 -13.93 12.94 8.23
C PHE A 43 -13.99 12.14 6.92
N PHE A 44 -15.03 12.33 6.09
CA PHE A 44 -15.13 11.58 4.83
C PHE A 44 -14.10 12.01 3.78
N VAL A 45 -13.64 13.27 3.80
CA VAL A 45 -12.50 13.73 2.99
C VAL A 45 -11.21 13.01 3.41
N ASN A 46 -10.98 12.84 4.72
CA ASN A 46 -9.84 12.10 5.25
C ASN A 46 -9.94 10.60 4.92
N VAL A 47 -11.14 9.99 5.00
CA VAL A 47 -11.36 8.60 4.54
C VAL A 47 -11.02 8.46 3.05
N LEU A 48 -11.44 9.42 2.22
CA LEU A 48 -11.06 9.45 0.81
C LEU A 48 -9.55 9.62 0.63
N CYS A 49 -8.90 10.46 1.44
CA CYS A 49 -7.46 10.65 1.41
C CYS A 49 -6.70 9.34 1.75
N VAL A 50 -7.11 8.64 2.82
CA VAL A 50 -6.57 7.31 3.17
C VAL A 50 -6.78 6.35 1.99
N LEU A 51 -7.99 6.29 1.42
CA LEU A 51 -8.27 5.43 0.28
C LEU A 51 -7.38 5.75 -0.93
N LEU A 52 -7.09 7.02 -1.21
CA LEU A 52 -6.23 7.42 -2.32
C LEU A 52 -4.76 7.09 -2.07
N MET A 53 -4.24 7.33 -0.86
CA MET A 53 -2.86 6.99 -0.49
C MET A 53 -2.62 5.47 -0.50
N TYR A 54 -3.57 4.68 0.00
CA TYR A 54 -3.49 3.21 0.02
C TYR A 54 -4.07 2.54 -1.23
N GLY A 55 -4.64 3.32 -2.16
CA GLY A 55 -5.42 2.81 -3.30
C GLY A 55 -4.63 1.88 -4.22
N SER A 56 -3.35 2.18 -4.44
CA SER A 56 -2.46 1.30 -5.22
C SER A 56 -2.34 -0.11 -4.64
N ALA A 57 -2.22 -0.23 -3.31
CA ALA A 57 -2.14 -1.51 -2.61
C ALA A 57 -3.49 -2.24 -2.59
N TYR A 58 -4.59 -1.51 -2.46
CA TYR A 58 -5.95 -2.07 -2.64
C TYR A 58 -6.16 -2.63 -4.05
N LEU A 59 -5.51 -2.04 -5.06
CA LEU A 59 -5.54 -2.50 -6.45
C LEU A 59 -4.52 -3.62 -6.76
N ALA A 60 -3.66 -4.02 -5.80
CA ALA A 60 -2.67 -5.08 -6.01
C ALA A 60 -3.30 -6.42 -6.43
N ASN A 61 -4.52 -6.73 -5.96
CA ASN A 61 -5.25 -7.95 -6.36
C ASN A 61 -5.56 -7.98 -7.87
N THR A 62 -5.79 -6.81 -8.46
CA THR A 62 -5.97 -6.68 -9.92
C THR A 62 -4.66 -6.95 -10.64
N GLY A 63 -3.53 -6.50 -10.09
CA GLY A 63 -2.20 -6.86 -10.58
C GLY A 63 -1.92 -8.37 -10.49
N ALA A 64 -2.32 -9.01 -9.39
CA ALA A 64 -2.17 -10.45 -9.26
C ALA A 64 -2.99 -11.23 -10.30
N MET A 65 -4.20 -10.77 -10.62
CA MET A 65 -5.02 -11.33 -11.70
C MET A 65 -4.37 -11.16 -13.07
N LEU A 66 -3.83 -9.96 -13.35
CA LEU A 66 -3.14 -9.63 -14.60
C LEU A 66 -1.96 -10.59 -14.84
N PHE A 67 -1.09 -10.76 -13.86
CA PHE A 67 0.13 -11.57 -13.98
C PHE A 67 -0.09 -13.06 -13.71
N GLY A 68 -1.10 -13.42 -12.90
CA GLY A 68 -1.38 -14.79 -12.48
C GLY A 68 -2.43 -15.51 -13.32
N LYS A 69 -3.21 -14.80 -14.15
CA LYS A 69 -4.24 -15.37 -15.05
C LYS A 69 -4.18 -14.77 -16.45
N TRP A 70 -4.41 -13.45 -16.60
CA TRP A 70 -4.70 -12.87 -17.92
C TRP A 70 -3.51 -12.86 -18.90
N ILE A 71 -2.32 -12.47 -18.45
CA ILE A 71 -1.09 -12.56 -19.25
C ILE A 71 -0.77 -14.02 -19.58
N PRO A 72 -0.72 -14.95 -18.59
CA PRO A 72 -0.57 -16.39 -18.87
C PRO A 72 -1.56 -16.94 -19.91
N ASP A 73 -2.86 -16.68 -19.76
CA ASP A 73 -3.90 -17.18 -20.67
C ASP A 73 -3.69 -16.69 -22.11
N LYS A 74 -3.19 -15.46 -22.28
CA LYS A 74 -2.92 -14.87 -23.61
C LYS A 74 -1.58 -15.28 -24.23
N THR A 75 -0.58 -15.56 -23.40
CA THR A 75 0.82 -15.75 -23.85
C THR A 75 1.29 -17.19 -23.76
N GLY A 76 0.57 -18.06 -23.06
CA GLY A 76 1.02 -19.41 -22.71
C GLY A 76 2.12 -19.42 -21.66
N MET A 77 2.40 -18.28 -20.99
CA MET A 77 3.39 -18.23 -19.91
C MET A 77 2.99 -19.16 -18.76
N PRO A 78 3.95 -19.90 -18.16
CA PRO A 78 3.65 -20.78 -17.05
C PRO A 78 3.23 -19.99 -15.80
N VAL A 79 2.23 -20.51 -15.09
CA VAL A 79 1.79 -20.03 -13.78
C VAL A 79 2.35 -20.95 -12.70
N ILE A 80 3.19 -20.41 -11.82
CA ILE A 80 3.81 -21.20 -10.75
C ILE A 80 2.94 -21.07 -9.49
N VAL A 81 2.10 -22.09 -9.23
CA VAL A 81 1.26 -22.16 -8.02
C VAL A 81 2.14 -22.35 -6.78
N ILE A 82 1.91 -21.54 -5.74
CA ILE A 82 2.78 -21.45 -4.56
C ILE A 82 2.81 -22.76 -3.76
N ASP A 83 1.66 -23.40 -3.56
CA ASP A 83 1.59 -24.65 -2.80
C ASP A 83 1.92 -25.91 -3.63
N GLY A 84 2.11 -25.75 -4.94
CA GLY A 84 2.43 -26.85 -5.87
C GLY A 84 1.42 -28.01 -5.84
N GLY A 85 0.15 -27.75 -5.51
CA GLY A 85 -0.86 -28.81 -5.42
C GLY A 85 -0.91 -29.56 -4.09
N LYS A 86 -0.09 -29.18 -3.11
CA LYS A 86 0.01 -29.91 -1.84
C LYS A 86 -1.21 -29.67 -0.94
N ASN A 87 -1.58 -30.73 -0.23
CA ASN A 87 -2.59 -30.70 0.82
C ASN A 87 -1.94 -30.50 2.19
N TYR A 88 -2.69 -29.88 3.10
CA TYR A 88 -2.35 -29.79 4.52
C TYR A 88 -2.82 -31.07 5.25
N SER A 89 -2.52 -31.19 6.54
CA SER A 89 -2.86 -32.40 7.33
C SER A 89 -4.36 -32.69 7.45
N ASP A 90 -5.20 -31.69 7.17
CA ASP A 90 -6.66 -31.80 7.15
C ASP A 90 -7.24 -32.32 5.81
N GLY A 91 -6.37 -32.63 4.83
CA GLY A 91 -6.76 -33.12 3.52
C GLY A 91 -7.15 -32.03 2.51
N ASN A 92 -7.28 -30.77 2.94
CA ASN A 92 -7.54 -29.63 2.05
C ASN A 92 -6.22 -29.06 1.50
N ARG A 93 -6.25 -28.41 0.33
CA ARG A 93 -5.09 -27.68 -0.23
C ARG A 93 -4.48 -26.70 0.77
N ILE A 94 -3.19 -26.41 0.68
CA ILE A 94 -2.57 -25.42 1.58
C ILE A 94 -3.13 -24.03 1.27
N LEU A 95 -3.15 -23.62 0.00
CA LEU A 95 -3.62 -22.31 -0.47
C LEU A 95 -4.67 -22.40 -1.60
N GLY A 96 -4.49 -23.34 -2.52
CA GLY A 96 -5.30 -23.50 -3.75
C GLY A 96 -4.67 -22.81 -4.98
N ASP A 97 -5.20 -23.13 -6.16
CA ASP A 97 -4.59 -22.80 -7.48
C ASP A 97 -4.52 -21.29 -7.74
N GLY A 98 -5.41 -20.52 -7.13
CA GLY A 98 -5.46 -19.06 -7.28
C GLY A 98 -4.29 -18.31 -6.62
N LYS A 99 -3.35 -18.98 -5.94
CA LYS A 99 -2.19 -18.35 -5.30
C LYS A 99 -0.90 -18.75 -6.03
N SER A 100 -0.40 -17.86 -6.89
CA SER A 100 0.79 -18.07 -7.71
C SER A 100 1.89 -17.04 -7.42
N TRP A 101 3.15 -17.42 -7.68
CA TRP A 101 4.29 -16.52 -7.58
C TRP A 101 4.18 -15.34 -8.56
N ASN A 102 3.68 -15.60 -9.78
CA ASN A 102 3.42 -14.58 -10.78
C ASN A 102 2.44 -13.52 -10.23
N GLY A 103 1.35 -13.97 -9.59
CA GLY A 103 0.37 -13.07 -8.98
C GLY A 103 0.95 -12.29 -7.79
N LEU A 104 1.68 -12.97 -6.91
CA LEU A 104 2.31 -12.36 -5.72
C LEU A 104 3.27 -11.21 -6.10
N ILE A 105 4.18 -11.46 -7.04
CA ILE A 105 5.13 -10.45 -7.52
C ILE A 105 4.44 -9.39 -8.39
N GLY A 106 3.55 -9.81 -9.28
CA GLY A 106 2.82 -8.92 -10.18
C GLY A 106 1.92 -7.92 -9.44
N GLY A 107 1.29 -8.35 -8.34
CA GLY A 107 0.50 -7.47 -7.46
C GLY A 107 1.35 -6.37 -6.84
N GLY A 108 2.53 -6.73 -6.32
CA GLY A 108 3.52 -5.76 -5.83
C GLY A 108 3.97 -4.79 -6.93
N ILE A 109 4.34 -5.28 -8.11
CA ILE A 109 4.80 -4.44 -9.23
C ILE A 109 3.73 -3.42 -9.63
N VAL A 110 2.48 -3.86 -9.84
CA VAL A 110 1.39 -2.96 -10.24
C VAL A 110 1.13 -1.91 -9.16
N SER A 111 1.12 -2.31 -7.89
CA SER A 111 0.99 -1.38 -6.76
C SER A 111 2.13 -0.35 -6.74
N GLY A 112 3.38 -0.78 -6.90
CA GLY A 112 4.54 0.12 -6.98
C GLY A 112 4.40 1.15 -8.11
N ILE A 113 4.03 0.71 -9.32
CA ILE A 113 3.81 1.61 -10.46
C ILE A 113 2.71 2.63 -10.16
N LEU A 114 1.58 2.19 -9.62
CA LEU A 114 0.44 3.07 -9.30
C LEU A 114 0.78 4.05 -8.17
N PHE A 115 1.57 3.64 -7.18
CA PHE A 115 2.00 4.51 -6.08
C PHE A 115 3.02 5.56 -6.57
N THR A 116 3.95 5.18 -7.45
CA THR A 116 4.83 6.14 -8.14
C THR A 116 4.04 7.12 -9.00
N LEU A 117 2.98 6.65 -9.68
CA LEU A 117 2.09 7.53 -10.44
C LEU A 117 1.38 8.53 -9.52
N ALA A 118 0.86 8.07 -8.38
CA ALA A 118 0.25 8.94 -7.37
C ALA A 118 1.23 10.01 -6.87
N HIS A 119 2.47 9.62 -6.51
CA HIS A 119 3.53 10.56 -6.16
C HIS A 119 3.77 11.62 -7.25
N ASN A 120 3.97 11.18 -8.49
CA ASN A 120 4.27 12.10 -9.59
C ASN A 120 3.11 13.03 -9.95
N LEU A 121 1.86 12.61 -9.74
CA LEU A 121 0.69 13.45 -9.98
C LEU A 121 0.43 14.44 -8.85
N TRP A 122 0.80 14.11 -7.62
CA TRP A 122 0.40 14.88 -6.42
C TRP A 122 1.57 15.58 -5.69
N ASN A 123 2.83 15.39 -6.11
CA ASN A 123 4.02 15.99 -5.47
C ASN A 123 4.00 17.53 -5.35
N ASN A 124 3.21 18.21 -6.18
CA ASN A 124 3.08 19.67 -6.16
C ASN A 124 1.87 20.15 -5.34
N ASN A 125 1.02 19.26 -4.83
CA ASN A 125 -0.21 19.61 -4.11
C ASN A 125 0.05 20.00 -2.64
N GLY A 126 1.27 19.81 -2.14
CA GLY A 126 1.57 20.01 -0.73
C GLY A 126 0.69 19.12 0.15
N THR A 127 0.04 19.70 1.15
CA THR A 127 -0.82 18.98 2.09
C THR A 127 -2.32 19.21 1.82
N GLU A 128 -2.69 19.55 0.58
CA GLU A 128 -4.09 19.75 0.20
C GLU A 128 -4.82 18.40 0.07
N VAL A 129 -5.74 18.13 1.00
CA VAL A 129 -6.61 16.95 0.96
C VAL A 129 -7.63 17.05 -0.19
N PRO A 130 -8.01 15.93 -0.84
CA PRO A 130 -7.61 14.55 -0.52
C PRO A 130 -6.40 14.05 -1.34
N PHE A 131 -5.89 14.84 -2.29
CA PHE A 131 -4.82 14.45 -3.22
C PHE A 131 -3.43 14.81 -2.69
N ILE A 132 -3.02 14.14 -1.62
CA ILE A 132 -1.72 14.33 -0.99
C ILE A 132 -0.68 13.39 -1.63
N ASP A 133 0.53 13.90 -1.85
CA ASP A 133 1.67 13.07 -2.23
C ASP A 133 1.95 12.02 -1.15
N PRO A 134 1.82 10.72 -1.45
CA PRO A 134 1.90 9.68 -0.44
C PRO A 134 3.32 9.48 0.13
N ILE A 135 4.34 10.17 -0.40
CA ILE A 135 5.69 10.21 0.17
C ILE A 135 6.14 11.61 0.58
N ILE A 136 5.21 12.56 0.82
CA ILE A 136 5.55 13.95 1.15
C ILE A 136 6.44 14.12 2.39
N TYR A 137 6.41 13.16 3.33
CA TYR A 137 7.26 13.17 4.53
C TYR A 137 8.53 12.34 4.38
N ALA A 138 8.70 11.63 3.25
CA ALA A 138 9.86 10.80 3.03
C ALA A 138 11.07 11.65 2.65
N ASP A 139 12.26 11.20 3.05
CA ASP A 139 13.53 11.78 2.62
C ASP A 139 14.58 10.71 2.32
N SER A 140 15.74 11.15 1.80
CA SER A 140 16.80 10.23 1.38
C SER A 140 17.48 9.44 2.49
N SER A 141 17.14 9.70 3.76
CA SER A 141 17.60 8.90 4.91
C SER A 141 16.69 7.72 5.23
N ASP A 142 15.48 7.67 4.66
CA ASP A 142 14.57 6.55 4.83
C ASP A 142 15.10 5.27 4.17
N TRP A 143 14.90 4.13 4.84
CA TRP A 143 15.43 2.83 4.40
C TRP A 143 14.92 2.38 3.01
N PHE A 144 13.73 2.83 2.63
CA PHE A 144 13.10 2.53 1.34
C PHE A 144 13.55 3.49 0.23
N TRP A 145 14.35 4.52 0.56
CA TRP A 145 15.00 5.42 -0.38
C TRP A 145 16.32 4.82 -0.87
N ILE A 146 16.21 3.81 -1.74
CA ILE A 146 17.36 2.98 -2.15
C ILE A 146 18.34 3.73 -3.06
N PHE A 147 17.88 4.71 -3.84
CA PHE A 147 18.67 5.41 -4.85
C PHE A 147 18.61 6.92 -4.69
N GLU A 148 19.77 7.57 -4.76
CA GLU A 148 19.87 9.02 -4.81
C GLU A 148 19.67 9.57 -6.24
N GLY A 149 19.47 10.89 -6.36
CA GLY A 149 19.38 11.60 -7.64
C GLY A 149 17.96 11.91 -8.08
N GLU A 150 17.82 12.35 -9.34
CA GLU A 150 16.57 12.93 -9.87
C GLU A 150 15.38 11.97 -9.85
N ILE A 151 15.63 10.66 -9.96
CA ILE A 151 14.59 9.62 -9.92
C ILE A 151 14.41 9.00 -8.53
N GLY A 152 15.16 9.47 -7.52
CA GLY A 152 15.21 8.87 -6.18
C GLY A 152 13.84 8.81 -5.51
N SER A 153 13.08 9.92 -5.55
CA SER A 153 11.73 9.97 -4.94
C SER A 153 10.74 9.03 -5.64
N SER A 154 10.78 8.95 -6.98
CA SER A 154 9.97 8.02 -7.75
C SER A 154 10.26 6.56 -7.43
N LEU A 155 11.54 6.22 -7.20
CA LEU A 155 11.96 4.87 -6.81
C LEU A 155 11.62 4.57 -5.35
N ALA A 156 11.70 5.56 -4.45
CA ALA A 156 11.24 5.43 -3.07
C ALA A 156 9.72 5.16 -3.01
N ALA A 157 8.94 5.92 -3.79
CA ALA A 157 7.51 5.69 -3.99
C ALA A 157 7.23 4.29 -4.55
N PHE A 158 8.02 3.84 -5.55
CA PHE A 158 7.88 2.49 -6.11
C PHE A 158 8.11 1.42 -5.04
N THR A 159 9.20 1.55 -4.27
CA THR A 159 9.55 0.62 -3.18
C THR A 159 8.43 0.54 -2.14
N MET A 160 7.93 1.69 -1.67
CA MET A 160 6.84 1.75 -0.69
C MET A 160 5.57 1.09 -1.24
N GLY A 161 5.14 1.50 -2.45
CA GLY A 161 3.97 0.92 -3.12
C GLY A 161 4.11 -0.57 -3.39
N PHE A 162 5.29 -1.04 -3.78
CA PHE A 162 5.59 -2.45 -4.00
C PHE A 162 5.44 -3.26 -2.72
N ILE A 163 6.00 -2.79 -1.60
CA ILE A 163 5.93 -3.48 -0.31
C ILE A 163 4.49 -3.52 0.20
N LEU A 164 3.74 -2.43 0.10
CA LEU A 164 2.33 -2.42 0.51
C LEU A 164 1.49 -3.36 -0.37
N GLY A 165 1.72 -3.37 -1.69
CA GLY A 165 1.05 -4.29 -2.61
C GLY A 165 1.44 -5.75 -2.37
N PHE A 166 2.71 -6.03 -2.10
CA PHE A 166 3.18 -7.38 -1.74
C PHE A 166 2.58 -7.84 -0.40
N SER A 167 2.45 -6.93 0.56
CA SER A 167 1.81 -7.20 1.86
C SER A 167 0.31 -7.48 1.70
N CYS A 168 -0.38 -6.76 0.81
CA CYS A 168 -1.75 -7.06 0.40
C CYS A 168 -1.88 -8.53 -0.07
N MET A 169 -0.95 -8.97 -0.93
CA MET A 169 -0.95 -10.35 -1.46
C MET A 169 -0.66 -11.39 -0.36
N ILE A 170 0.22 -11.09 0.59
CA ILE A 170 0.44 -11.96 1.76
C ILE A 170 -0.85 -12.09 2.58
N GLY A 171 -1.54 -10.98 2.85
CA GLY A 171 -2.80 -11.00 3.57
C GLY A 171 -3.87 -11.83 2.87
N ASP A 172 -4.01 -11.68 1.55
CA ASP A 172 -4.90 -12.49 0.71
C ASP A 172 -4.50 -13.98 0.71
N MET A 173 -3.21 -14.32 0.76
CA MET A 173 -2.75 -15.69 0.97
C MET A 173 -3.13 -16.24 2.35
N CYS A 174 -3.00 -15.45 3.42
CA CYS A 174 -3.47 -15.84 4.76
C CYS A 174 -4.99 -16.09 4.79
N GLY A 175 -5.76 -15.23 4.12
CA GLY A 175 -7.20 -15.43 3.92
C GLY A 175 -7.48 -16.75 3.19
N SER A 176 -6.74 -17.05 2.12
CA SER A 176 -6.82 -18.32 1.40
C SER A 176 -6.51 -19.52 2.28
N PHE A 177 -5.43 -19.46 3.07
CA PHE A 177 -5.09 -20.53 4.00
C PHE A 177 -6.25 -20.82 4.95
N VAL A 178 -6.82 -19.78 5.60
CA VAL A 178 -7.96 -19.93 6.50
C VAL A 178 -9.19 -20.50 5.78
N LYS A 179 -9.46 -20.06 4.54
CA LYS A 179 -10.55 -20.62 3.72
C LYS A 179 -10.37 -22.12 3.50
N ARG A 180 -9.15 -22.58 3.16
CA ARG A 180 -8.86 -24.01 2.98
C ARG A 180 -9.05 -24.82 4.27
N ARG A 181 -8.66 -24.27 5.42
CA ARG A 181 -8.89 -24.92 6.74
C ARG A 181 -10.38 -25.08 7.08
N ARG A 182 -11.25 -24.27 6.46
CA ARG A 182 -12.73 -24.36 6.58
C ARG A 182 -13.38 -25.25 5.51
N GLY A 183 -12.59 -25.93 4.68
CA GLY A 183 -13.09 -26.79 3.59
C GLY A 183 -13.63 -26.02 2.37
N LEU A 184 -13.46 -24.70 2.31
CA LEU A 184 -13.84 -23.91 1.13
C LEU A 184 -12.82 -24.18 0.03
N LYS A 185 -13.21 -24.55 -1.18
CA LYS A 185 -12.30 -25.00 -2.25
C LYS A 185 -11.90 -23.88 -3.22
N ARG A 186 -10.75 -24.06 -3.87
CA ARG A 186 -10.23 -23.20 -4.95
C ARG A 186 -9.29 -24.01 -5.85
N GLU A 187 -9.87 -24.87 -6.67
CA GLU A 187 -9.16 -25.91 -7.43
C GLU A 187 -9.83 -26.09 -8.80
N GLY A 188 -9.05 -25.94 -9.88
CA GLY A 188 -9.60 -25.90 -11.24
C GLY A 188 -10.70 -24.85 -11.38
N ASP A 189 -11.87 -25.29 -11.88
CA ASP A 189 -13.04 -24.43 -12.08
C ASP A 189 -13.87 -24.20 -10.79
N GLU A 190 -13.56 -24.92 -9.70
CA GLU A 190 -14.29 -24.79 -8.44
C GLU A 190 -13.76 -23.62 -7.59
N SER A 191 -14.65 -22.72 -7.19
CA SER A 191 -14.34 -21.57 -6.33
C SER A 191 -15.42 -21.34 -5.29
N SER A 192 -15.07 -21.42 -4.02
CA SER A 192 -15.97 -21.01 -2.93
C SER A 192 -15.81 -19.53 -2.58
N GLU A 193 -16.92 -18.89 -2.24
CA GLU A 193 -16.99 -17.49 -1.81
C GLU A 193 -16.82 -17.33 -0.29
N ALA A 194 -16.09 -16.32 0.15
CA ALA A 194 -16.05 -15.93 1.56
C ALA A 194 -15.80 -14.42 1.72
N PRO A 195 -16.84 -13.58 1.57
CA PRO A 195 -16.70 -12.13 1.39
C PRO A 195 -15.79 -11.42 2.41
N LEU A 196 -15.84 -11.79 3.69
CA LEU A 196 -14.98 -11.21 4.72
C LEU A 196 -13.53 -11.69 4.63
N LEU A 197 -13.31 -12.98 4.36
CA LEU A 197 -11.97 -13.55 4.21
C LEU A 197 -11.32 -13.15 2.88
N ASP A 198 -12.13 -12.71 1.91
CA ASP A 198 -11.68 -12.20 0.63
C ASP A 198 -11.27 -10.73 0.69
N THR A 199 -11.53 -10.02 1.81
CA THR A 199 -11.37 -8.56 1.89
C THR A 199 -10.58 -8.07 3.09
N VAL A 200 -10.95 -8.52 4.29
CA VAL A 200 -10.35 -8.03 5.53
C VAL A 200 -8.88 -8.44 5.69
N PRO A 201 -8.45 -9.68 5.40
CA PRO A 201 -7.06 -10.09 5.60
C PRO A 201 -6.05 -9.29 4.78
N PHE A 202 -6.37 -8.96 3.52
CA PHE A 202 -5.47 -8.16 2.68
C PHE A 202 -5.34 -6.73 3.22
N ALA A 203 -6.46 -6.11 3.63
CA ALA A 203 -6.46 -4.75 4.14
C ALA A 203 -5.69 -4.64 5.46
N ILE A 204 -5.89 -5.60 6.38
CA ILE A 204 -5.12 -5.68 7.62
C ILE A 204 -3.62 -5.80 7.32
N ALA A 205 -3.22 -6.65 6.37
CA ALA A 205 -1.81 -6.81 6.04
C ALA A 205 -1.17 -5.53 5.47
N ILE A 206 -1.92 -4.76 4.65
CA ILE A 206 -1.49 -3.44 4.17
C ILE A 206 -1.22 -2.49 5.34
N PHE A 207 -2.19 -2.31 6.24
CA PHE A 207 -2.03 -1.37 7.35
C PHE A 207 -0.95 -1.82 8.33
N ILE A 208 -0.86 -3.11 8.67
CA ILE A 208 0.24 -3.63 9.50
C ILE A 208 1.59 -3.31 8.85
N ALA A 209 1.76 -3.59 7.56
CA ALA A 209 3.01 -3.29 6.87
C ALA A 209 3.32 -1.79 6.87
N ALA A 210 2.30 -0.94 6.68
CA ALA A 210 2.46 0.50 6.75
C ALA A 210 2.99 0.97 8.11
N PHE A 211 2.31 0.62 9.20
CA PHE A 211 2.72 1.02 10.54
C PHE A 211 4.03 0.39 11.02
N VAL A 212 4.37 -0.82 10.55
CA VAL A 212 5.61 -1.50 10.96
C VAL A 212 6.81 -1.02 10.16
N LEU A 213 6.65 -0.73 8.86
CA LEU A 213 7.77 -0.49 7.95
C LEU A 213 7.90 0.98 7.52
N PHE A 214 6.83 1.76 7.60
CA PHE A 214 6.75 3.16 7.15
C PHE A 214 6.21 4.08 8.25
N ASP A 215 6.66 3.83 9.49
CA ASP A 215 6.35 4.68 10.63
C ASP A 215 6.85 6.12 10.39
N GLY A 216 6.07 7.11 10.86
CA GLY A 216 6.37 8.54 10.67
C GLY A 216 6.09 9.11 9.27
N GLN A 217 5.65 8.28 8.32
CA GLN A 217 5.28 8.72 6.98
C GLN A 217 3.83 9.24 6.95
N VAL A 218 3.47 10.00 5.91
CA VAL A 218 2.13 10.62 5.81
C VAL A 218 1.00 9.58 5.84
N ILE A 219 1.25 8.38 5.29
CA ILE A 219 0.29 7.28 5.27
C ILE A 219 0.00 6.69 6.66
N THR A 220 0.88 6.93 7.64
CA THR A 220 0.76 6.49 9.03
C THR A 220 0.48 7.66 9.99
N HIS A 221 0.01 8.80 9.47
CA HIS A 221 -0.26 9.98 10.28
C HIS A 221 -1.26 9.67 11.43
N PRO A 222 -0.97 10.08 12.69
CA PRO A 222 -1.79 9.74 13.85
C PRO A 222 -3.26 10.16 13.75
N ASP A 223 -3.53 11.30 13.10
CA ASP A 223 -4.89 11.83 12.95
C ASP A 223 -5.76 11.00 11.98
N LEU A 224 -5.19 10.05 11.24
CA LEU A 224 -5.92 9.21 10.27
C LEU A 224 -6.37 7.86 10.84
N ILE A 225 -6.12 7.60 12.12
CA ILE A 225 -6.38 6.28 12.73
C ILE A 225 -7.87 5.94 12.67
N GLU A 226 -8.75 6.89 12.95
CA GLU A 226 -10.20 6.67 12.91
C GLU A 226 -10.70 6.35 11.49
N GLU A 227 -10.18 7.06 10.50
CA GLU A 227 -10.50 6.88 9.08
C GLU A 227 -9.96 5.56 8.54
N ILE A 228 -8.78 5.12 8.98
CA ILE A 228 -8.22 3.80 8.67
C ILE A 228 -9.12 2.70 9.24
N PHE A 229 -9.55 2.82 10.49
CA PHE A 229 -10.48 1.86 11.10
C PHE A 229 -11.82 1.82 10.37
N PHE A 230 -12.37 2.99 10.04
CA PHE A 230 -13.60 3.09 9.26
C PHE A 230 -13.44 2.45 7.88
N LEU A 231 -12.34 2.74 7.18
CA LEU A 231 -12.05 2.16 5.88
C LEU A 231 -11.92 0.63 5.96
N LEU A 232 -11.32 0.09 7.01
CA LEU A 232 -11.23 -1.36 7.23
C LEU A 232 -12.63 -2.00 7.36
N ILE A 233 -13.56 -1.36 8.07
CA ILE A 233 -14.95 -1.83 8.22
C ILE A 233 -15.71 -1.74 6.90
N VAL A 234 -15.49 -0.71 6.10
CA VAL A 234 -16.20 -0.46 4.83
C VAL A 234 -15.56 -1.19 3.64
N THR A 235 -14.32 -1.69 3.78
CA THR A 235 -13.59 -2.41 2.74
C THR A 235 -14.39 -3.57 2.09
N PRO A 236 -15.12 -4.43 2.82
CA PRO A 236 -15.96 -5.46 2.20
C PRO A 236 -17.02 -4.89 1.25
N ILE A 237 -17.58 -3.72 1.56
CA ILE A 237 -18.57 -3.03 0.73
C ILE A 237 -17.90 -2.45 -0.51
N ILE A 238 -16.77 -1.76 -0.34
CA ILE A 238 -15.98 -1.18 -1.45
C ILE A 238 -15.56 -2.27 -2.42
N HIS A 239 -15.01 -3.38 -1.92
CA HIS A 239 -14.56 -4.49 -2.74
C HIS A 239 -15.71 -5.11 -3.54
N ARG A 240 -16.86 -5.33 -2.90
CA ARG A 240 -18.06 -5.83 -3.60
C ARG A 240 -18.51 -4.87 -4.71
N ALA A 241 -18.51 -3.56 -4.45
CA ALA A 241 -18.86 -2.57 -5.46
C ALA A 241 -17.91 -2.62 -6.67
N PHE A 242 -16.60 -2.73 -6.43
CA PHE A 242 -15.59 -2.91 -7.47
C PHE A 242 -15.77 -4.22 -8.26
N ASN A 243 -16.13 -5.32 -7.60
CA ASN A 243 -16.35 -6.60 -8.27
C ASN A 243 -17.60 -6.58 -9.15
N ILE A 244 -18.69 -5.97 -8.68
CA ILE A 244 -19.89 -5.75 -9.49
C ILE A 244 -19.57 -4.88 -10.70
N PHE A 245 -18.79 -3.81 -10.52
CA PHE A 245 -18.36 -2.97 -11.63
C PHE A 245 -17.52 -3.76 -12.64
N GLY A 246 -16.49 -4.47 -12.18
CA GLY A 246 -15.63 -5.32 -13.01
C GLY A 246 -16.41 -6.36 -13.81
N TYR A 247 -17.43 -6.97 -13.21
CA TYR A 247 -18.34 -7.88 -13.90
C TYR A 247 -19.14 -7.19 -15.01
N LYS A 248 -19.73 -6.01 -14.72
CA LYS A 248 -20.52 -5.24 -15.69
C LYS A 248 -19.72 -4.80 -16.91
N VAL A 249 -18.43 -4.52 -16.76
CA VAL A 249 -17.55 -4.12 -17.85
C VAL A 249 -16.81 -5.29 -18.50
N GLY A 250 -17.10 -6.54 -18.10
CA GLY A 250 -16.52 -7.75 -18.68
C GLY A 250 -15.07 -8.05 -18.25
N LEU A 251 -14.58 -7.40 -17.19
CA LEU A 251 -13.24 -7.65 -16.61
C LEU A 251 -13.24 -8.80 -15.60
N LYS A 252 -14.39 -9.13 -15.01
CA LYS A 252 -14.56 -10.29 -14.12
C LYS A 252 -15.65 -11.21 -14.63
N GLU A 253 -15.46 -12.51 -14.41
CA GLU A 253 -16.43 -13.55 -14.73
C GLU A 253 -17.60 -13.58 -13.72
N VAL A 254 -17.38 -13.08 -12.51
CA VAL A 254 -18.35 -13.10 -11.39
C VAL A 254 -18.40 -11.75 -10.66
N PRO A 255 -19.56 -11.37 -10.07
CA PRO A 255 -19.78 -10.05 -9.48
C PRO A 255 -19.40 -9.92 -7.99
N TYR A 256 -18.89 -10.97 -7.37
CA TYR A 256 -18.56 -11.03 -5.94
C TYR A 256 -17.06 -11.01 -5.68
#